data_AF-A0A6A6EJI1-F1
#
_entry.id   AF-A0A6A6EJI1-F1
#
_cell.length_a   1.000
_cell.length_b   1.000
_cell.length_c   1.000
_cell.angle_alpha   90.00
_cell.angle_beta   90.00
_cell.angle_gamma   90.00
#
_symmetry.space_group_name_H-M   'P 1'
#
loop_
_entity.id
_entity.type
_entity.pdbx_description
1 polymer ?
#
loop_
_entity_poly.entity_id
_entity_poly.type
_entity_poly.pdbx_seq_one_letter_code
_entity_poly.pdbx_strand_id
1 'polypeptide(L)' 'TSMANLAFTRKGQGRDEEAIKLMDKCVQLTTRVLGSSHPHTLSSLDALDSWRLENLKID' A
#
# COMPACT_ATOMS: atom_id res chain seq x y z
N THR A 1 11.30 -4.65 10.12
CA THR A 1 10.17 -5.01 9.24
C THR A 1 9.72 -3.79 8.48
N SER A 2 9.66 -3.83 7.14
CA SER A 2 9.27 -2.66 6.32
C SER A 2 7.77 -2.36 6.44
N MET A 3 7.37 -1.10 6.20
CA MET A 3 5.98 -0.64 6.29
C MET A 3 5.06 -1.39 5.32
N ALA A 4 5.55 -1.71 4.11
CA ALA A 4 4.85 -2.53 3.13
C ALA A 4 4.54 -3.94 3.67
N ASN A 5 5.50 -4.61 4.32
CA ASN A 5 5.27 -5.95 4.88
C ASN A 5 4.21 -5.94 5.98
N LEU A 6 4.18 -4.88 6.80
CA LEU A 6 3.13 -4.71 7.79
C LEU A 6 1.76 -4.51 7.11
N ALA A 7 1.69 -3.67 6.07
CA ALA A 7 0.47 -3.46 5.30
C ALA A 7 -0.08 -4.77 4.71
N PHE A 8 0.77 -5.58 4.06
CA PHE A 8 0.38 -6.90 3.56
C PHE A 8 -0.12 -7.83 4.68
N THR A 9 0.53 -7.81 5.84
CA THR A 9 0.08 -8.59 7.00
C THR A 9 -1.31 -8.15 7.46
N ARG A 10 -1.60 -6.85 7.48
CA ARG A 10 -2.94 -6.33 7.83
C ARG A 10 -3.99 -6.71 6.80
N LYS A 11 -3.66 -6.65 5.51
CA LYS A 11 -4.54 -7.11 4.42
C LYS A 11 -4.88 -8.59 4.56
N GLY A 12 -3.87 -9.44 4.82
CA GLY A 12 -4.08 -10.88 5.05
C GLY A 12 -4.89 -11.21 6.31
N GLN A 13 -5.03 -10.26 7.25
CA GLN A 13 -5.86 -10.39 8.44
C GLN A 13 -7.27 -9.77 8.27
N GLY A 14 -7.65 -9.38 7.05
CA GLY A 14 -8.93 -8.73 6.74
C GLY A 14 -9.06 -7.31 7.26
N ARG A 15 -7.95 -6.67 7.67
CA ARG A 15 -7.93 -5.28 8.15
C ARG A 15 -7.57 -4.33 7.02
N ASP A 16 -8.48 -4.23 6.06
CA ASP A 16 -8.25 -3.57 4.78
C ASP A 16 -7.98 -2.07 4.94
N GLU A 17 -8.72 -1.38 5.81
CA GLU A 17 -8.46 0.04 6.09
C GLU A 17 -7.07 0.28 6.71
N GLU A 18 -6.63 -0.56 7.65
CA GLU A 18 -5.29 -0.46 8.25
C GLU A 18 -4.21 -0.70 7.19
N ALA A 19 -4.42 -1.70 6.32
CA ALA A 19 -3.51 -2.03 5.24
C ALA A 19 -3.35 -0.87 4.26
N ILE A 20 -4.47 -0.28 3.81
CA ILE A 20 -4.48 0.86 2.90
C ILE A 20 -3.77 2.06 3.52
N LYS A 21 -4.06 2.40 4.79
CA LYS A 21 -3.40 3.53 5.49
C LYS A 21 -1.88 3.32 5.61
N LEU A 22 -1.44 2.10 5.91
CA LEU A 22 -0.02 1.78 5.99
C LEU A 22 0.67 1.82 4.62
N MET A 23 0.03 1.28 3.59
CA MET A 23 0.60 1.26 2.24
C MET A 23 0.65 2.67 1.63
N ASP A 24 -0.36 3.51 1.88
CA ASP A 24 -0.37 4.91 1.47
C ASP A 24 0.83 5.68 2.06
N LYS A 25 1.08 5.53 3.37
CA LYS A 25 2.26 6.11 4.02
C LYS A 25 3.57 5.54 3.45
N CYS A 26 3.59 4.25 3.07
CA CYS A 26 4.76 3.63 2.43
C CYS A 26 5.03 4.25 1.06
N VAL A 27 4.01 4.44 0.23
CA VAL A 27 4.10 5.10 -1.09
C VAL A 27 4.59 6.53 -0.94
N GLN A 28 4.05 7.31 -0.01
CA GLN A 28 4.49 8.70 0.22
C GLN A 28 5.99 8.77 0.58
N LEU A 29 6.45 7.93 1.51
CA LEU A 29 7.84 7.92 1.95
C LEU A 29 8.78 7.43 0.84
N THR A 30 8.41 6.36 0.13
CA THR A 30 9.22 5.80 -0.96
C THR A 30 9.28 6.74 -2.16
N THR A 31 8.18 7.42 -2.48
CA THR A 31 8.17 8.49 -3.50
C THR A 31 9.13 9.63 -3.12
N ARG A 32 9.14 10.06 -1.85
CA ARG A 32 10.01 11.13 -1.38
C ARG A 32 11.50 10.75 -1.39
N VAL A 33 11.82 9.52 -1.01
CA VAL A 33 13.21 9.08 -0.82
C VAL A 33 13.82 8.49 -2.10
N LEU A 34 13.05 7.71 -2.86
CA LEU A 34 13.51 6.94 -4.02
C LEU A 34 13.01 7.52 -5.35
N GLY A 35 11.98 8.38 -5.31
CA GLY A 35 11.32 8.90 -6.50
C GLY A 35 10.08 8.07 -6.91
N SER A 36 9.23 8.67 -7.73
CA SER A 36 7.98 8.07 -8.23
C SER A 36 8.23 6.91 -9.20
N SER A 37 9.31 6.95 -9.98
CA SER A 37 9.65 5.91 -10.97
C SER A 37 10.43 4.73 -10.40
N HIS A 38 10.78 4.75 -9.10
CA HIS A 38 11.55 3.67 -8.51
C HIS A 38 10.70 2.38 -8.44
N PRO A 39 11.24 1.20 -8.78
CA PRO A 39 10.45 -0.06 -8.82
C PRO A 39 9.70 -0.37 -7.53
N HIS A 40 10.31 -0.06 -6.37
CA HIS A 40 9.66 -0.25 -5.07
C HIS A 40 8.45 0.69 -4.86
N THR A 41 8.54 1.94 -5.33
CA THR A 41 7.45 2.90 -5.25
C THR A 41 6.30 2.45 -6.14
N LEU A 42 6.60 2.05 -7.39
CA LEU A 42 5.62 1.55 -8.34
C LEU A 42 4.90 0.30 -7.83
N SER A 43 5.63 -0.68 -7.30
CA SER A 43 5.03 -1.90 -6.73
C SER A 43 4.15 -1.61 -5.50
N SER A 44 4.55 -0.66 -4.65
CA SER A 44 3.73 -0.26 -3.50
C SER A 44 2.46 0.49 -3.92
N LEU A 45 2.55 1.31 -4.97
CA LEU A 45 1.42 2.04 -5.52
C LEU A 45 0.41 1.10 -6.20
N ASP A 46 0.88 0.16 -7.01
CA ASP A 46 0.03 -0.85 -7.66
C ASP A 46 -0.77 -1.68 -6.64
N ALA A 47 -0.12 -2.10 -5.55
CA ALA A 47 -0.80 -2.78 -4.44
C ALA A 47 -1.85 -1.88 -3.77
N LEU A 48 -1.53 -0.62 -3.52
CA LEU A 48 -2.44 0.35 -2.91
C LEU A 48 -3.69 0.60 -3.78
N ASP A 49 -3.49 0.76 -5.09
CA ASP A 49 -4.57 1.01 -6.04
C ASP A 49 -5.48 -0.22 -6.19
N SER A 50 -4.90 -1.43 -6.28
CA SER A 50 -5.67 -2.69 -6.26
C SER A 50 -6.57 -2.79 -5.03
N TRP A 51 -6.03 -2.53 -3.84
CA TRP A 51 -6.80 -2.64 -2.60
C TRP A 51 -7.91 -1.58 -2.49
N ARG A 52 -7.67 -0.36 -2.98
CA ARG A 52 -8.70 0.68 -3.03
C ARG A 52 -9.84 0.29 -3.97
N LEU A 53 -9.51 -0.25 -5.14
CA LEU A 53 -10.51 -0.72 -6.10
C LEU A 53 -11.32 -1.91 -5.58
N GLU A 54 -10.71 -2.81 -4.83
CA GLU A 54 -11.43 -3.90 -4.14
C GLU A 54 -12.42 -3.34 -3.12
N ASN A 55 -11.99 -2.38 -2.29
CA ASN A 55 -12.83 -1.82 -1.24
C ASN A 55 -14.03 -1.03 -1.80
N LEU A 56 -13.87 -0.38 -2.95
CA LEU A 56 -14.94 0.33 -3.67
C LEU A 56 -15.99 -0.59 -4.31
N LYS A 57 -15.70 -1.88 -4.48
CA LYS A 57 -16.66 -2.86 -5.07
C LYS A 57 -17.55 -3.52 -4.04
N ILE A 58 -17.30 -3.27 -2.75
CA ILE A 58 -17.98 -3.92 -1.63
C ILE A 58 -19.12 -3.04 -1.08
N ASP A 59 -19.15 -1.75 -1.45
CA ASP A 59 -20.26 -0.81 -1.21
C ASP A 59 -21.36 -0.92 -2.30
#